data_AF-A0A2H3IX84-F1
#
_entry.id   AF-A0A2H3IX84-F1
#
_cell.length_a   1.000
_cell.length_b   1.000
_cell.length_c   1.000
_cell.angle_alpha   90.00
_cell.angle_beta   90.00
_cell.angle_gamma   90.00
#
_symmetry.space_group_name_H-M   'P 1'
#
loop_
_entity.id
_entity.type
_entity.pdbx_description
1 polymer ?
#
loop_
_entity_poly.entity_id
_entity_poly.type
_entity_poly.pdbx_seq_one_letter_code
_entity_poly.pdbx_strand_id
1 'polypeptide(L)'
;MMVRSSSSSFGRQPRCLLLSAACPRNSSNASYSSATRATLQTFSRTCRSAYQLAYQDDDQYLWRELFLSRPFDDLRKTVPPLIPSKPLEQHDWRSELQRRVEAEIVVGREELAGDPRLPRALETLVSIVETALPISDGPESDTSESLQWLDPLLNKLTKLDANSVTVPERKLLARLMAYVVLSYERSSDDSLGDEATKRRLRELRKHSRCYVYDLRRCKPETYYGPYTPGADGEIVANWEHVMHVVNVVALKLWELPMLALRLYCKPPAGLSSTQTYSAPFSHDRKPYDWAGVEGTWRRFVCFMDYRITFRGTATQNTLTTSTRGPSVRLSCTLR
;
A
#
# COMPACT_ATOMS: atom_id res chain seq x y z
N MET A 1 -54.24 29.19 48.41
CA MET A 1 -52.85 29.59 48.10
C MET A 1 -51.93 28.53 48.69
N MET A 2 -51.55 27.53 47.87
CA MET A 2 -50.62 26.46 48.23
C MET A 2 -49.63 26.35 47.08
N VAL A 3 -48.35 26.56 47.40
CA VAL A 3 -47.21 26.42 46.49
C VAL A 3 -46.83 24.94 46.45
N ARG A 4 -46.87 24.32 45.27
CA ARG A 4 -46.29 22.99 45.02
C ARG A 4 -45.00 23.16 44.22
N SER A 5 -43.92 22.72 44.84
CA SER A 5 -42.55 22.67 44.39
C SER A 5 -42.33 21.51 43.42
N SER A 6 -41.73 21.80 42.27
CA SER A 6 -41.32 20.84 41.24
C SER A 6 -39.93 20.30 41.56
N SER A 7 -39.81 19.03 41.91
CA SER A 7 -38.54 18.33 42.08
C SER A 7 -38.11 17.68 40.76
N SER A 8 -37.04 18.23 40.17
CA SER A 8 -36.32 17.70 39.02
C SER A 8 -35.51 16.46 39.42
N SER A 9 -35.82 15.31 38.84
CA SER A 9 -35.01 14.09 38.96
C SER A 9 -33.80 14.16 38.01
N PHE A 10 -32.63 14.43 38.57
CA PHE A 10 -31.34 14.23 37.92
C PHE A 10 -31.09 12.73 37.69
N GLY A 11 -31.15 12.29 36.44
CA GLY A 11 -30.71 10.95 36.02
C GLY A 11 -29.18 10.85 36.13
N ARG A 12 -28.70 9.98 37.03
CA ARG A 12 -27.27 9.64 37.14
C ARG A 12 -26.87 8.78 35.95
N GLN A 13 -25.98 9.30 35.09
CA GLN A 13 -25.20 8.45 34.18
C GLN A 13 -24.25 7.55 34.99
N PRO A 14 -24.15 6.25 34.68
CA PRO A 14 -23.13 5.40 35.29
C PRO A 14 -21.76 5.76 34.69
N ARG A 15 -20.87 6.30 35.53
CA ARG A 15 -19.45 6.41 35.22
C ARG A 15 -18.85 5.00 35.10
N CYS A 16 -18.65 4.52 33.87
CA CYS A 16 -17.78 3.37 33.57
C CYS A 16 -16.31 3.76 33.78
N LEU A 17 -15.90 3.85 35.04
CA LEU A 17 -14.50 3.81 35.44
C LEU A 17 -14.12 2.34 35.60
N LEU A 18 -13.52 1.73 34.57
CA LEU A 18 -12.65 0.53 34.63
C LEU A 18 -12.38 0.03 33.21
N LEU A 19 -11.50 0.71 32.47
CA LEU A 19 -10.72 0.14 31.35
C LEU A 19 -9.48 0.98 30.99
N SER A 20 -9.12 1.97 31.82
CA SER A 20 -7.83 2.66 31.74
C SER A 20 -6.84 2.00 32.71
N ALA A 21 -6.41 0.79 32.38
CA ALA A 21 -5.15 0.29 32.92
C ALA A 21 -4.07 0.76 31.93
N ALA A 22 -3.21 1.66 32.41
CA ALA A 22 -2.05 2.16 31.70
C ALA A 22 -1.25 0.99 31.11
N CYS A 23 -1.15 0.92 29.77
CA CYS A 23 -0.38 -0.09 29.08
C CYS A 23 0.76 0.57 28.29
N PRO A 24 2.01 0.12 28.46
CA PRO A 24 3.17 0.69 27.78
C PRO A 24 3.13 0.38 26.28
N ARG A 25 3.36 1.41 25.44
CA ARG A 25 3.30 1.36 23.96
C ARG A 25 4.30 0.42 23.26
N ASN A 26 5.18 -0.28 23.99
CA ASN A 26 6.42 -0.87 23.43
C ASN A 26 6.59 -2.39 23.60
N SER A 27 5.53 -3.20 23.60
CA SER A 27 5.70 -4.67 23.60
C SER A 27 4.88 -5.37 22.52
N SER A 28 5.45 -6.44 21.97
CA SER A 28 5.04 -7.21 20.78
C SER A 28 3.54 -7.17 20.41
N ASN A 29 3.21 -6.37 19.38
CA ASN A 29 1.85 -6.08 18.89
C ASN A 29 0.97 -7.32 18.65
N ALA A 30 1.56 -8.43 18.22
CA ALA A 30 0.84 -9.67 17.91
C ALA A 30 0.18 -10.33 19.14
N SER A 31 0.87 -10.34 20.30
CA SER A 31 0.33 -10.93 21.54
C SER A 31 -0.80 -10.07 22.14
N TYR A 32 -0.74 -8.76 21.94
CA TYR A 32 -1.79 -7.85 22.39
C TYR A 32 -3.08 -7.99 21.58
N SER A 33 -2.98 -8.31 20.28
CA SER A 33 -4.13 -8.40 19.38
C SER A 33 -5.09 -9.56 19.71
N SER A 34 -4.55 -10.75 19.99
CA SER A 34 -5.34 -11.90 20.38
C SER A 34 -5.97 -11.73 21.78
N ALA A 35 -5.21 -11.16 22.72
CA ALA A 35 -5.66 -10.91 24.08
C ALA A 35 -6.85 -9.94 24.15
N THR A 36 -6.81 -8.82 23.41
CA THR A 36 -7.92 -7.84 23.40
C THR A 36 -9.20 -8.41 22.79
N ARG A 37 -9.10 -9.25 21.76
CA ARG A 37 -10.28 -9.90 21.17
C ARG A 37 -10.91 -10.91 22.11
N ALA A 38 -10.08 -11.73 22.77
CA ALA A 38 -10.55 -12.73 23.73
C ALA A 38 -11.20 -12.07 24.97
N THR A 39 -10.65 -10.95 25.46
CA THR A 39 -11.24 -10.21 26.58
C THR A 39 -12.56 -9.54 26.22
N LEU A 40 -12.71 -8.95 25.03
CA LEU A 40 -14.00 -8.39 24.58
C LEU A 40 -15.07 -9.45 24.39
N GLN A 41 -14.70 -10.62 23.86
CA GLN A 41 -15.61 -11.76 23.77
C GLN A 41 -16.03 -12.26 25.15
N THR A 42 -15.10 -12.29 26.10
CA THR A 42 -15.41 -12.68 27.47
C THR A 42 -16.30 -11.64 28.16
N PHE A 43 -15.98 -10.35 28.00
CA PHE A 43 -16.74 -9.22 28.53
C PHE A 43 -18.18 -9.21 28.01
N SER A 44 -18.38 -9.33 26.70
CA SER A 44 -19.72 -9.36 26.09
C SER A 44 -20.56 -10.55 26.53
N ARG A 45 -19.95 -11.64 27.01
CA ARG A 45 -20.65 -12.80 27.57
C ARG A 45 -21.06 -12.64 29.04
N THR A 46 -20.57 -11.62 29.74
CA THR A 46 -20.86 -11.44 31.18
C THR A 46 -22.30 -11.04 31.45
N CYS A 47 -22.88 -10.16 30.64
CA CYS A 47 -24.28 -9.73 30.77
C CYS A 47 -24.84 -9.19 29.45
N ARG A 48 -26.18 -9.09 29.36
CA ARG A 48 -26.87 -8.53 28.18
C ARG A 48 -26.49 -7.07 27.91
N SER A 49 -26.28 -6.27 28.95
CA SER A 49 -25.85 -4.88 28.81
C SER A 49 -24.44 -4.76 28.22
N ALA A 50 -23.51 -5.62 28.63
CA ALA A 50 -22.17 -5.68 28.04
C ALA A 50 -22.20 -6.15 26.58
N TYR A 51 -23.06 -7.11 26.25
CA TYR A 51 -23.30 -7.52 24.88
C TYR A 51 -23.88 -6.37 24.03
N GLN A 52 -24.87 -5.65 24.56
CA GLN A 52 -25.49 -4.50 23.90
C GLN A 52 -24.45 -3.42 23.60
N LEU A 53 -23.67 -3.02 24.61
CA LEU A 53 -22.59 -2.04 24.46
C LEU A 53 -21.53 -2.48 23.44
N ALA A 54 -21.20 -3.77 23.40
CA ALA A 54 -20.17 -4.29 22.50
C ALA A 54 -20.67 -4.50 21.05
N TYR A 55 -21.95 -4.78 20.82
CA TYR A 55 -22.40 -5.26 19.51
C TYR A 55 -23.68 -4.64 18.95
N GLN A 56 -24.52 -4.02 19.77
CA GLN A 56 -25.82 -3.47 19.36
C GLN A 56 -25.88 -1.94 19.47
N ASP A 57 -24.85 -1.30 20.02
CA ASP A 57 -24.77 0.15 20.14
C ASP A 57 -24.43 0.80 18.80
N ASP A 58 -25.23 1.77 18.37
CA ASP A 58 -25.08 2.47 17.10
C ASP A 58 -23.83 3.37 17.09
N ASP A 59 -23.41 3.84 18.28
CA ASP A 59 -22.33 4.82 18.43
C ASP A 59 -20.93 4.23 18.21
N GLN A 60 -20.79 2.90 18.23
CA GLN A 60 -19.52 2.16 18.14
C GLN A 60 -18.38 2.71 19.01
N TYR A 61 -18.69 3.44 20.09
CA TYR A 61 -17.70 4.18 20.91
C TYR A 61 -16.57 3.26 21.38
N LEU A 62 -16.91 2.09 21.92
CA LEU A 62 -15.94 1.11 22.40
C LEU A 62 -14.97 0.68 21.30
N TRP A 63 -15.48 0.39 20.10
CA TRP A 63 -14.65 -0.02 18.97
C TRP A 63 -13.74 1.10 18.47
N ARG A 64 -14.23 2.34 18.48
CA ARG A 64 -13.43 3.52 18.16
C ARG A 64 -12.28 3.69 19.14
N GLU A 65 -12.53 3.64 20.45
CA GLU A 65 -11.46 3.76 21.44
C GLU A 65 -10.42 2.64 21.32
N LEU A 66 -10.87 1.40 21.07
CA LEU A 66 -9.97 0.28 20.80
C LEU A 66 -9.15 0.47 19.53
N PHE A 67 -9.75 1.02 18.48
CA PHE A 67 -9.07 1.31 17.23
C PHE A 67 -8.02 2.41 17.42
N LEU A 68 -8.37 3.52 18.09
CA LEU A 68 -7.45 4.64 18.36
C LEU A 68 -6.35 4.28 19.39
N SER A 69 -6.54 3.21 20.17
CA SER A 69 -5.48 2.69 21.04
C SER A 69 -4.38 1.94 20.27
N ARG A 70 -4.62 1.59 19.00
CA ARG A 70 -3.64 0.98 18.09
C ARG A 70 -2.92 2.06 17.29
N PRO A 71 -1.72 1.76 16.74
CA PRO A 71 -1.01 2.68 15.84
C PRO A 71 -1.68 2.71 14.45
N PHE A 72 -2.92 3.21 14.41
CA PHE A 72 -3.73 3.36 13.21
C PHE A 72 -4.17 4.81 13.09
N ASP A 73 -4.26 5.29 11.85
CA ASP A 73 -4.76 6.65 11.60
C ASP A 73 -6.23 6.78 11.99
N ASP A 74 -6.59 7.93 12.54
CA ASP A 74 -7.99 8.27 12.82
C ASP A 74 -8.81 8.28 11.53
N LEU A 75 -9.74 7.33 11.39
CA LEU A 75 -10.60 7.17 10.20
C LEU A 75 -11.39 8.43 9.84
N ARG A 76 -11.63 9.34 10.79
CA ARG A 76 -12.35 10.60 10.55
C ARG A 76 -11.53 11.62 9.77
N LYS A 77 -10.20 11.43 9.75
CA LYS A 77 -9.24 12.33 9.10
C LYS A 77 -8.74 11.76 7.78
N THR A 78 -9.09 10.52 7.45
CA THR A 78 -8.67 9.90 6.19
C THR A 78 -9.40 10.53 5.02
N VAL A 79 -8.73 10.59 3.86
CA VAL A 79 -9.37 11.08 2.64
C VAL A 79 -10.39 10.04 2.21
N PRO A 80 -11.62 10.46 1.87
CA PRO A 80 -12.57 9.55 1.24
C PRO A 80 -11.90 8.93 0.01
N PRO A 81 -12.01 7.61 -0.21
CA PRO A 81 -11.51 7.02 -1.45
C PRO A 81 -12.09 7.79 -2.64
N LEU A 82 -11.34 7.88 -3.74
CA LEU A 82 -11.75 8.58 -4.98
C LEU A 82 -13.10 8.10 -5.54
N ILE A 83 -13.59 6.96 -5.06
CA ILE A 83 -14.92 6.41 -5.34
C ILE A 83 -15.88 6.91 -4.26
N PRO A 84 -17.01 7.55 -4.62
CA PRO A 84 -18.01 8.01 -3.66
C PRO A 84 -18.57 6.81 -2.89
N SER A 85 -18.02 6.59 -1.71
CA SER A 85 -18.60 5.68 -0.73
C SER A 85 -19.33 6.49 0.33
N LYS A 86 -20.19 5.78 1.08
CA LYS A 86 -21.18 6.29 2.03
C LYS A 86 -20.72 7.54 2.82
N PRO A 87 -21.64 8.45 3.17
CA PRO A 87 -21.30 9.63 3.96
C PRO A 87 -20.44 9.28 5.17
N LEU A 88 -19.42 10.11 5.43
CA LEU A 88 -18.41 10.02 6.50
C LEU A 88 -19.00 9.81 7.92
N GLU A 89 -20.30 9.96 8.08
CA GLU A 89 -20.99 10.02 9.36
C GLU A 89 -21.16 8.65 10.05
N GLN A 90 -20.86 7.53 9.38
CA GLN A 90 -20.83 6.20 10.01
C GLN A 90 -19.63 5.37 9.54
N HIS A 91 -18.44 5.69 10.06
CA HIS A 91 -17.30 4.78 9.97
C HIS A 91 -17.60 3.50 10.76
N ASP A 92 -17.49 2.35 10.10
CA ASP A 92 -17.63 1.04 10.74
C ASP A 92 -16.31 0.65 11.43
N TRP A 93 -16.04 1.29 12.57
CA TRP A 93 -14.84 1.08 13.39
C TRP A 93 -14.63 -0.39 13.74
N ARG A 94 -15.72 -1.10 14.05
CA ARG A 94 -15.67 -2.52 14.37
C ARG A 94 -15.15 -3.34 13.19
N SER A 95 -15.77 -3.21 12.02
CA SER A 95 -15.35 -3.99 10.85
C SER A 95 -13.95 -3.62 10.40
N GLU A 96 -13.56 -2.36 10.51
CA GLU A 96 -12.21 -1.93 10.16
C GLU A 96 -11.16 -2.51 11.12
N LEU A 97 -11.37 -2.41 12.43
CA LEU A 97 -10.47 -3.02 13.41
C LEU A 97 -10.34 -4.53 13.18
N GLN A 98 -11.48 -5.22 13.00
CA GLN A 98 -11.51 -6.67 12.82
C GLN A 98 -10.76 -7.11 11.56
N ARG A 99 -10.96 -6.41 10.43
CA ARG A 99 -10.26 -6.72 9.18
C ARG A 99 -8.75 -6.47 9.28
N ARG A 100 -8.31 -5.36 9.88
CA ARG A 100 -6.87 -5.06 10.06
C ARG A 100 -6.18 -6.07 10.96
N VAL A 101 -6.80 -6.40 12.09
CA VAL A 101 -6.30 -7.43 13.01
C VAL A 101 -6.27 -8.81 12.36
N GLU A 102 -7.31 -9.17 11.60
CA GLU A 102 -7.32 -10.44 10.85
C GLU A 102 -6.20 -10.47 9.81
N ALA A 103 -5.97 -9.38 9.08
CA ALA A 103 -4.89 -9.27 8.12
C ALA A 103 -3.52 -9.42 8.78
N GLU A 104 -3.29 -8.79 9.95
CA GLU A 104 -2.06 -8.95 10.74
C GLU A 104 -1.84 -10.41 11.14
N ILE A 105 -2.88 -11.08 11.64
CA ILE A 105 -2.79 -12.48 12.07
C ILE A 105 -2.50 -13.39 10.88
N VAL A 106 -3.17 -13.19 9.75
CA VAL A 106 -2.96 -14.00 8.53
C VAL A 106 -1.54 -13.81 8.02
N VAL A 107 -1.09 -12.57 7.81
CA VAL A 107 0.26 -12.26 7.34
C VAL A 107 1.33 -12.65 8.38
N GLY A 108 0.98 -12.65 9.66
CA GLY A 108 1.84 -13.05 10.77
C GLY A 108 2.22 -14.53 10.81
N ARG A 109 1.49 -15.42 10.10
CA ARG A 109 1.78 -16.86 10.04
C ARG A 109 3.04 -17.20 9.24
N GLU A 110 3.74 -18.27 9.62
CA GLU A 110 4.92 -18.74 8.87
C GLU A 110 4.54 -19.24 7.47
N GLU A 111 3.44 -19.99 7.37
CA GLU A 111 2.89 -20.49 6.11
C GLU A 111 1.70 -19.62 5.67
N LEU A 112 1.90 -18.85 4.60
CA LEU A 112 0.89 -17.97 4.00
C LEU A 112 0.16 -18.62 2.83
N ALA A 113 0.86 -19.49 2.09
CA ALA A 113 0.36 -20.10 0.87
C ALA A 113 -0.86 -20.99 1.17
N GLY A 114 -1.96 -20.73 0.47
CA GLY A 114 -3.20 -21.51 0.60
C GLY A 114 -4.11 -21.15 1.78
N ASP A 115 -3.81 -20.11 2.59
CA ASP A 115 -4.77 -19.64 3.59
C ASP A 115 -5.97 -18.98 2.88
N PRO A 116 -7.20 -19.50 3.03
CA PRO A 116 -8.38 -18.97 2.32
C PRO A 116 -8.72 -17.52 2.71
N ARG A 117 -8.13 -16.98 3.79
CA ARG A 117 -8.34 -15.61 4.25
C ARG A 117 -7.31 -14.63 3.69
N LEU A 118 -6.25 -15.13 3.04
CA LEU A 118 -5.21 -14.29 2.44
C LEU A 118 -5.75 -13.26 1.45
N PRO A 119 -6.71 -13.56 0.54
CA PRO A 119 -7.23 -12.56 -0.39
C PRO A 119 -7.84 -11.36 0.36
N ARG A 120 -8.67 -11.62 1.37
CA ARG A 120 -9.32 -10.58 2.19
C ARG A 120 -8.29 -9.79 3.01
N ALA A 121 -7.25 -10.45 3.50
CA ALA A 121 -6.14 -9.78 4.17
C ALA A 121 -5.43 -8.81 3.21
N LEU A 122 -5.07 -9.25 2.01
CA LEU A 122 -4.41 -8.41 1.00
C LEU A 122 -5.29 -7.24 0.55
N GLU A 123 -6.59 -7.45 0.35
CA GLU A 123 -7.55 -6.36 0.08
C GLU A 123 -7.56 -5.32 1.20
N THR A 124 -7.50 -5.78 2.46
CA THR A 124 -7.43 -4.88 3.62
C THR A 124 -6.14 -4.08 3.60
N LEU A 125 -4.99 -4.70 3.30
CA LEU A 125 -3.71 -3.98 3.21
C LEU A 125 -3.72 -2.94 2.08
N VAL A 126 -4.29 -3.28 0.91
CA VAL A 126 -4.44 -2.32 -0.20
C VAL A 126 -5.31 -1.15 0.25
N SER A 127 -6.45 -1.42 0.88
CA SER A 127 -7.35 -0.39 1.39
C SER A 127 -6.64 0.55 2.37
N ILE A 128 -5.75 0.04 3.23
CA ILE A 128 -4.98 0.87 4.17
C ILE A 128 -4.04 1.82 3.43
N VAL A 129 -3.35 1.35 2.38
CA VAL A 129 -2.47 2.21 1.58
C VAL A 129 -3.25 3.32 0.90
N GLU A 130 -4.44 3.01 0.38
CA GLU A 130 -5.28 3.96 -0.36
C GLU A 130 -6.05 4.94 0.51
N THR A 131 -6.23 4.61 1.79
CA THR A 131 -6.93 5.46 2.78
C THR A 131 -5.99 6.02 3.84
N ALA A 132 -4.68 5.95 3.61
CA ALA A 132 -3.67 6.50 4.51
C ALA A 132 -3.89 8.01 4.73
N LEU A 133 -3.55 8.49 5.92
CA LEU A 133 -3.69 9.90 6.26
C LEU A 133 -2.89 10.79 5.29
N PRO A 134 -3.45 11.94 4.84
CA PRO A 134 -2.69 12.94 4.10
C PRO A 134 -1.42 13.38 4.81
N ILE A 135 -0.42 13.75 4.03
CA ILE A 135 0.70 14.52 4.56
C ILE A 135 0.19 15.91 4.94
N SER A 136 0.65 16.40 6.09
CA SER A 136 0.33 17.72 6.64
C SER A 136 1.52 18.66 6.46
N ASP A 137 1.24 19.96 6.28
CA ASP A 137 2.24 21.04 6.22
C ASP A 137 2.92 21.34 7.56
N GLY A 138 2.49 20.68 8.63
CA GLY A 138 3.01 20.91 9.97
C GLY A 138 4.49 20.56 10.10
N PRO A 139 5.21 21.14 11.08
CA PRO A 139 6.57 20.73 11.43
C PRO A 139 6.64 19.25 11.84
N GLU A 140 5.51 18.70 12.29
CA GLU A 140 5.24 17.28 12.48
C GLU A 140 4.65 16.71 11.17
N SER A 141 5.47 16.63 10.12
CA SER A 141 5.12 15.91 8.89
C SER A 141 5.10 14.42 9.19
N ASP A 142 4.05 13.98 9.88
CA ASP A 142 3.95 12.63 10.40
C ASP A 142 3.65 11.65 9.27
N THR A 143 4.50 10.62 9.20
CA THR A 143 4.20 9.45 8.40
C THR A 143 2.98 8.78 9.00
N SER A 144 1.97 8.46 8.18
CA SER A 144 0.75 7.75 8.61
C SER A 144 1.09 6.57 9.53
N GLU A 145 0.44 6.52 10.69
CA GLU A 145 0.65 5.44 11.66
C GLU A 145 0.20 4.10 11.06
N SER A 146 -0.87 4.11 10.26
CA SER A 146 -1.30 2.90 9.54
C SER A 146 -0.23 2.38 8.58
N LEU A 147 0.48 3.28 7.89
CA LEU A 147 1.57 2.88 7.00
C LEU A 147 2.80 2.39 7.77
N GLN A 148 3.11 2.98 8.92
CA GLN A 148 4.17 2.49 9.80
C GLN A 148 3.87 1.08 10.33
N TRP A 149 2.61 0.83 10.74
CA TRP A 149 2.16 -0.50 11.14
C TRP A 149 2.21 -1.51 9.98
N LEU A 150 1.92 -1.06 8.77
CA LEU A 150 1.88 -1.90 7.56
C LEU A 150 3.28 -2.33 7.09
N ASP A 151 4.30 -1.50 7.32
CA ASP A 151 5.66 -1.71 6.84
C ASP A 151 6.27 -3.10 7.15
N PRO A 152 6.28 -3.59 8.42
CA PRO A 152 6.80 -4.92 8.72
C PRO A 152 6.00 -6.05 8.06
N LEU A 153 4.70 -5.87 7.84
CA LEU A 153 3.85 -6.86 7.17
C LEU A 153 4.20 -6.97 5.68
N LEU A 154 4.40 -5.83 5.01
CA LEU A 154 4.79 -5.84 3.59
C LEU A 154 6.21 -6.35 3.38
N ASN A 155 7.15 -6.04 4.28
CA ASN A 155 8.49 -6.62 4.25
C ASN A 155 8.47 -8.16 4.39
N LYS A 156 7.46 -8.71 5.06
CA LYS A 156 7.26 -10.16 5.10
C LYS A 156 6.68 -10.68 3.79
N LEU A 157 5.70 -9.99 3.22
CA LEU A 157 5.07 -10.37 1.95
C LEU A 157 6.02 -10.31 0.75
N THR A 158 7.06 -9.48 0.77
CA THR A 158 8.08 -9.42 -0.30
C THR A 158 8.91 -10.71 -0.41
N LYS A 159 8.88 -11.55 0.63
CA LYS A 159 9.56 -12.85 0.70
C LYS A 159 8.66 -14.00 0.25
N LEU A 160 7.38 -13.74 0.00
CA LEU A 160 6.43 -14.75 -0.45
C LEU A 160 6.75 -15.15 -1.89
N ASP A 161 6.78 -16.45 -2.17
CA ASP A 161 6.92 -16.95 -3.53
C ASP A 161 5.64 -16.66 -4.34
N ALA A 162 5.78 -15.92 -5.44
CA ALA A 162 4.67 -15.58 -6.32
C ALA A 162 3.99 -16.80 -6.95
N ASN A 163 4.67 -17.95 -7.02
CA ASN A 163 4.08 -19.19 -7.54
C ASN A 163 3.20 -19.91 -6.50
N SER A 164 3.33 -19.57 -5.22
CA SER A 164 2.59 -20.19 -4.13
C SER A 164 1.18 -19.61 -3.91
N VAL A 165 0.88 -18.49 -4.58
CA VAL A 165 -0.38 -17.74 -4.44
C VAL A 165 -1.28 -17.89 -5.66
N THR A 166 -2.59 -17.82 -5.40
CA THR A 166 -3.62 -17.88 -6.44
C THR A 166 -3.59 -16.63 -7.33
N VAL A 167 -4.22 -16.70 -8.50
CA VAL A 167 -4.30 -15.58 -9.46
C VAL A 167 -4.87 -14.28 -8.86
N PRO A 168 -6.00 -14.27 -8.11
CA PRO A 168 -6.50 -13.04 -7.51
C PRO A 168 -5.55 -12.46 -6.45
N GLU A 169 -4.93 -13.31 -5.64
CA GLU A 169 -3.93 -12.89 -4.64
C GLU A 169 -2.72 -12.25 -5.31
N ARG A 170 -2.23 -12.82 -6.42
CA ARG A 170 -1.13 -12.22 -7.19
C ARG A 170 -1.43 -10.81 -7.67
N LYS A 171 -2.66 -10.53 -8.10
CA LYS A 171 -3.04 -9.18 -8.54
C LYS A 171 -2.97 -8.17 -7.39
N LEU A 172 -3.48 -8.55 -6.22
CA LEU A 172 -3.45 -7.70 -5.02
C LEU A 172 -2.02 -7.53 -4.49
N LEU A 173 -1.24 -8.61 -4.46
CA LEU A 173 0.16 -8.57 -4.07
C LEU A 173 0.97 -7.69 -5.03
N ALA A 174 0.76 -7.83 -6.35
CA ALA A 174 1.42 -6.98 -7.34
C ALA A 174 1.06 -5.50 -7.18
N ARG A 175 -0.19 -5.19 -6.82
CA ARG A 175 -0.62 -3.82 -6.49
C ARG A 175 0.14 -3.27 -5.27
N LEU A 176 0.22 -4.05 -4.18
CA LEU A 176 1.01 -3.68 -2.99
C LEU A 176 2.50 -3.49 -3.31
N MET A 177 3.08 -4.40 -4.10
CA MET A 177 4.48 -4.31 -4.50
C MET A 177 4.75 -3.13 -5.43
N ALA A 178 3.77 -2.71 -6.24
CA ALA A 178 3.86 -1.51 -7.05
C ALA A 178 3.89 -0.22 -6.20
N TYR A 179 3.22 -0.21 -5.04
CA TYR A 179 3.26 0.91 -4.10
C TYR A 179 4.60 1.01 -3.37
N VAL A 180 5.12 -0.11 -2.85
CA VAL A 180 6.37 -0.08 -2.10
C VAL A 180 7.59 -0.05 -3.00
N VAL A 181 7.47 -0.54 -4.23
CA VAL A 181 8.58 -0.64 -5.18
C VAL A 181 9.74 -1.44 -4.53
N LEU A 182 10.99 -1.04 -4.78
CA LEU A 182 12.20 -1.67 -4.27
C LEU A 182 12.62 -1.10 -2.90
N SER A 183 11.70 -0.52 -2.12
CA SER A 183 12.08 0.20 -0.90
C SER A 183 12.71 -0.71 0.16
N TYR A 184 12.29 -1.98 0.21
CA TYR A 184 12.86 -2.99 1.12
C TYR A 184 14.19 -3.59 0.64
N GLU A 185 14.57 -3.36 -0.62
CA GLU A 185 15.84 -3.88 -1.17
C GLU A 185 17.03 -2.94 -0.88
N ARG A 186 16.77 -1.80 -0.22
CA ARG A 186 17.80 -0.82 0.15
C ARG A 186 18.48 -1.26 1.44
N SER A 187 19.68 -1.82 1.32
CA SER A 187 20.61 -1.87 2.46
C SER A 187 20.93 -0.43 2.87
N SER A 188 20.86 -0.13 4.16
CA SER A 188 21.17 1.19 4.73
C SER A 188 22.65 1.54 4.59
N ASP A 189 23.52 0.54 4.44
CA ASP A 189 24.93 0.76 4.16
C ASP A 189 25.18 0.88 2.65
N ASP A 190 25.84 1.97 2.27
CA ASP A 190 26.43 2.21 0.94
C ASP A 190 27.48 1.15 0.53
N SER A 191 27.70 0.12 1.36
CA SER A 191 28.42 -1.08 0.95
C SER A 191 27.60 -1.80 -0.11
N LEU A 192 27.98 -1.59 -1.38
CA LEU A 192 27.66 -2.38 -2.56
C LEU A 192 26.97 -3.70 -2.18
N GLY A 193 25.63 -3.69 -2.11
CA GLY A 193 24.86 -4.73 -1.42
C GLY A 193 25.29 -6.14 -1.80
N ASP A 194 25.09 -7.09 -0.88
CA ASP A 194 25.49 -8.49 -1.04
C ASP A 194 25.28 -8.99 -2.48
N GLU A 195 26.25 -9.74 -3.02
CA GLU A 195 26.18 -10.23 -4.40
C GLU A 195 24.92 -11.07 -4.63
N ALA A 196 24.36 -11.69 -3.58
CA ALA A 196 23.05 -12.32 -3.62
C ALA A 196 21.92 -11.32 -3.97
N THR A 197 21.86 -10.17 -3.29
CA THR A 197 20.90 -9.09 -3.57
C THR A 197 21.08 -8.57 -4.99
N LYS A 198 22.32 -8.28 -5.43
CA LYS A 198 22.58 -7.85 -6.80
C LYS A 198 22.16 -8.90 -7.84
N ARG A 199 22.41 -10.18 -7.57
CA ARG A 199 21.96 -11.28 -8.44
C ARG A 199 20.43 -11.33 -8.52
N ARG A 200 19.74 -11.25 -7.39
CA ARG A 200 18.27 -11.22 -7.31
C ARG A 200 17.70 -10.04 -8.10
N LEU A 201 18.26 -8.83 -7.94
CA LEU A 201 17.82 -7.64 -8.67
C LEU A 201 18.09 -7.73 -10.18
N ARG A 202 19.19 -8.38 -10.60
CA ARG A 202 19.46 -8.68 -12.03
C ARG A 202 18.40 -9.61 -12.62
N GLU A 203 18.04 -10.68 -11.90
CA GLU A 203 16.99 -11.61 -12.33
C GLU A 203 15.61 -10.93 -12.34
N LEU A 204 15.28 -10.17 -11.29
CA LEU A 204 14.04 -9.38 -11.24
C LEU A 204 13.93 -8.42 -12.42
N ARG A 205 15.04 -7.75 -12.78
CA ARG A 205 15.10 -6.88 -13.95
C ARG A 205 14.84 -7.65 -15.23
N LYS A 206 15.55 -8.77 -15.42
CA LYS A 206 15.43 -9.62 -16.61
C LYS A 206 13.99 -10.07 -16.78
N HIS A 207 13.40 -10.64 -15.73
CA HIS A 207 12.03 -11.11 -15.71
C HIS A 207 11.03 -9.98 -16.00
N SER A 208 11.15 -8.84 -15.32
CA SER A 208 10.24 -7.70 -15.54
C SER A 208 10.35 -7.12 -16.95
N ARG A 209 11.57 -7.05 -17.52
CA ARG A 209 11.75 -6.64 -18.92
C ARG A 209 11.10 -7.63 -19.88
N CYS A 210 11.32 -8.92 -19.69
CA CYS A 210 10.68 -9.95 -20.52
C CYS A 210 9.15 -9.85 -20.46
N TYR A 211 8.58 -9.53 -19.30
CA TYR A 211 7.15 -9.33 -19.14
C TYR A 211 6.64 -8.07 -19.87
N VAL A 212 7.28 -6.92 -19.63
CA VAL A 212 6.85 -5.61 -20.19
C VAL A 212 6.99 -5.55 -21.70
N TYR A 213 8.07 -6.13 -22.24
CA TYR A 213 8.36 -6.09 -23.68
C TYR A 213 7.80 -7.30 -24.45
N ASP A 214 6.96 -8.12 -23.82
CA ASP A 214 6.25 -9.20 -24.52
C ASP A 214 5.15 -8.60 -25.40
N LEU A 215 5.44 -8.43 -26.69
CA LEU A 215 4.51 -7.84 -27.67
C LEU A 215 3.18 -8.59 -27.77
N ARG A 216 3.11 -9.86 -27.33
CA ARG A 216 1.85 -10.62 -27.28
C ARG A 216 0.84 -10.04 -26.28
N ARG A 217 1.31 -9.23 -25.33
CA ARG A 217 0.51 -8.52 -24.32
C ARG A 217 0.07 -7.13 -24.78
N CYS A 218 0.71 -6.58 -25.82
CA CYS A 218 0.37 -5.29 -26.41
C CYS A 218 -0.75 -5.47 -27.44
N LYS A 219 -2.00 -5.36 -27.00
CA LYS A 219 -3.15 -5.57 -27.86
C LYS A 219 -4.01 -4.30 -27.98
N PRO A 220 -4.76 -4.12 -29.09
CA PRO A 220 -5.70 -3.01 -29.22
C PRO A 220 -6.73 -2.96 -28.09
N GLU A 221 -7.20 -4.12 -27.61
CA GLU A 221 -8.21 -4.20 -26.54
C GLU A 221 -7.69 -3.70 -25.18
N THR A 222 -6.36 -3.69 -25.00
CA THR A 222 -5.71 -3.16 -23.80
C THR A 222 -5.11 -1.77 -24.03
N TYR A 223 -5.47 -1.10 -25.14
CA TYR A 223 -4.92 0.20 -25.54
C TYR A 223 -3.38 0.21 -25.55
N TYR A 224 -2.77 -0.94 -25.85
CA TYR A 224 -1.32 -1.15 -25.79
C TYR A 224 -0.68 -0.83 -24.43
N GLY A 225 -1.48 -0.83 -23.35
CA GLY A 225 -1.07 -0.46 -22.01
C GLY A 225 -1.19 -1.59 -20.98
N PRO A 226 -0.87 -1.31 -19.69
CA PRO A 226 -0.98 -2.26 -18.60
C PRO A 226 -2.44 -2.40 -18.12
N TYR A 227 -3.34 -2.70 -19.05
CA TYR A 227 -4.76 -2.82 -18.80
C TYR A 227 -5.27 -4.21 -19.15
N THR A 228 -6.41 -4.58 -18.57
CA THR A 228 -7.16 -5.78 -18.89
C THR A 228 -8.65 -5.44 -19.00
N PRO A 229 -9.38 -6.04 -19.95
CA PRO A 229 -10.82 -5.90 -20.01
C PRO A 229 -11.45 -6.55 -18.77
N GLY A 230 -12.35 -5.83 -18.10
CA GLY A 230 -13.17 -6.26 -16.99
C GLY A 230 -14.39 -7.05 -17.44
N ALA A 231 -15.20 -7.52 -16.48
CA ALA A 231 -16.39 -8.33 -16.75
C ALA A 231 -17.42 -7.56 -17.62
N ASP A 232 -17.59 -6.26 -17.35
CA ASP A 232 -18.57 -5.40 -18.02
C ASP A 232 -17.97 -4.63 -19.21
N GLY A 233 -16.78 -5.03 -19.68
CA GLY A 233 -16.04 -4.31 -20.73
C GLY A 233 -15.26 -3.09 -20.22
N GLU A 234 -15.32 -2.79 -18.92
CA GLU A 234 -14.53 -1.73 -18.29
C GLU A 234 -13.03 -2.00 -18.38
N ILE A 235 -12.22 -0.96 -18.54
CA ILE A 235 -10.77 -1.09 -18.60
C ILE A 235 -10.22 -1.03 -17.17
N VAL A 236 -9.68 -2.15 -16.69
CA VAL A 236 -9.10 -2.24 -15.34
C VAL A 236 -7.58 -2.33 -15.43
N ALA A 237 -6.88 -1.70 -14.48
CA ALA A 237 -5.43 -1.80 -14.39
C ALA A 237 -4.97 -3.26 -14.16
N ASN A 238 -4.04 -3.73 -14.98
CA ASN A 238 -3.34 -4.99 -14.78
C ASN A 238 -2.17 -4.74 -13.82
N TRP A 239 -2.43 -4.89 -12.52
CA TRP A 239 -1.44 -4.63 -11.48
C TRP A 239 -0.17 -5.50 -11.57
N GLU A 240 -0.23 -6.72 -12.13
CA GLU A 240 0.97 -7.50 -12.41
C GLU A 240 1.85 -6.78 -13.46
N HIS A 241 1.24 -6.28 -14.53
CA HIS A 241 1.97 -5.53 -15.56
C HIS A 241 2.50 -4.20 -15.00
N VAL A 242 1.69 -3.47 -14.23
CA VAL A 242 2.11 -2.22 -13.57
C VAL A 242 3.32 -2.46 -12.67
N MET A 243 3.31 -3.51 -11.84
CA MET A 243 4.45 -3.88 -10.99
C MET A 243 5.73 -4.10 -11.81
N HIS A 244 5.65 -4.82 -12.93
CA HIS A 244 6.83 -5.03 -13.79
C HIS A 244 7.31 -3.73 -14.45
N VAL A 245 6.41 -2.85 -14.90
CA VAL A 245 6.77 -1.53 -15.43
C VAL A 245 7.51 -0.71 -14.36
N VAL A 246 6.94 -0.65 -13.15
CA VAL A 246 7.54 0.05 -12.00
C VAL A 246 8.92 -0.53 -11.67
N ASN A 247 9.08 -1.86 -11.65
CA ASN A 247 10.37 -2.51 -11.40
C ASN A 247 11.41 -2.14 -12.46
N VAL A 248 11.05 -2.11 -13.75
CA VAL A 248 11.98 -1.71 -14.82
C VAL A 248 12.47 -0.28 -14.64
N VAL A 249 11.55 0.65 -14.36
CA VAL A 249 11.87 2.07 -14.13
C VAL A 249 12.70 2.25 -12.86
N ALA A 250 12.27 1.65 -11.75
CA ALA A 250 12.94 1.76 -10.47
C ALA A 250 14.35 1.18 -10.50
N LEU A 251 14.53 -0.01 -11.09
CA LEU A 251 15.84 -0.63 -11.26
C LEU A 251 16.74 0.20 -12.17
N LYS A 252 16.19 0.91 -13.18
CA LYS A 252 16.99 1.78 -14.03
C LYS A 252 17.45 3.04 -13.30
N LEU A 253 16.55 3.65 -12.54
CA LEU A 253 16.87 4.78 -11.67
C LEU A 253 17.92 4.40 -10.61
N TRP A 254 17.91 3.16 -10.15
CA TRP A 254 18.91 2.63 -9.22
C TRP A 254 20.34 2.60 -9.78
N GLU A 255 20.53 2.53 -11.09
CA GLU A 255 21.87 2.55 -11.71
C GLU A 255 22.44 3.96 -11.88
N LEU A 256 21.60 4.98 -11.73
CA LEU A 256 22.04 6.36 -11.92
C LEU A 256 22.81 6.82 -10.68
N PRO A 257 23.96 7.50 -10.85
CA PRO A 257 24.67 8.10 -9.74
C PRO A 257 23.76 9.00 -8.91
N MET A 258 23.94 9.02 -7.59
CA MET A 258 23.10 9.83 -6.68
C MET A 258 23.07 11.32 -7.06
N LEU A 259 24.17 11.86 -7.58
CA LEU A 259 24.22 13.24 -8.08
C LEU A 259 23.24 13.47 -9.23
N ALA A 260 23.17 12.52 -10.17
CA ALA A 260 22.19 12.56 -11.25
C ALA A 260 20.77 12.47 -10.68
N LEU A 261 20.52 11.59 -9.71
CA LEU A 261 19.19 11.45 -9.09
C LEU A 261 18.70 12.71 -8.36
N ARG A 262 19.62 13.47 -7.74
CA ARG A 262 19.30 14.77 -7.13
C ARG A 262 18.93 15.80 -8.19
N LEU A 263 19.71 15.90 -9.27
CA LEU A 263 19.39 16.77 -10.41
C LEU A 263 18.06 16.38 -11.08
N TYR A 264 17.79 15.08 -11.15
CA TYR A 264 16.60 14.52 -11.79
C TYR A 264 15.38 14.44 -10.87
N CYS A 265 15.43 14.95 -9.63
CA CYS A 265 14.31 14.92 -8.68
C CYS A 265 13.69 13.52 -8.61
N LYS A 266 14.52 12.51 -8.34
CA LYS A 266 14.08 11.12 -8.22
C LYS A 266 12.83 11.05 -7.33
N PRO A 267 11.74 10.41 -7.77
CA PRO A 267 10.57 10.23 -6.93
C PRO A 267 10.97 9.55 -5.61
N PRO A 268 10.47 10.04 -4.47
CA PRO A 268 10.65 9.32 -3.22
C PRO A 268 10.05 7.92 -3.36
N ALA A 269 10.67 6.96 -2.69
CA ALA A 269 10.22 5.57 -2.69
C ALA A 269 9.73 5.21 -1.29
N GLY A 270 8.77 4.29 -1.23
CA GLY A 270 8.24 3.75 0.02
C GLY A 270 6.79 4.16 0.25
N LEU A 271 6.22 3.62 1.33
CA LEU A 271 4.81 3.81 1.65
C LEU A 271 4.42 5.26 1.88
N SER A 272 5.28 6.08 2.52
CA SER A 272 4.97 7.50 2.73
C SER A 272 4.75 8.27 1.42
N SER A 273 5.34 7.80 0.32
CA SER A 273 5.17 8.42 -1.00
C SER A 273 3.79 8.15 -1.61
N THR A 274 3.00 7.22 -1.06
CA THR A 274 1.62 6.95 -1.50
C THR A 274 0.58 7.79 -0.77
N GLN A 275 0.96 8.53 0.28
CA GLN A 275 0.05 9.41 1.00
C GLN A 275 -0.47 10.53 0.08
N THR A 276 -1.71 10.96 0.32
CA THR A 276 -2.25 12.17 -0.32
C THR A 276 -1.37 13.37 0.04
N TYR A 277 -1.18 14.28 -0.91
CA TYR A 277 -0.28 15.44 -0.79
C TYR A 277 1.22 15.11 -0.65
N SER A 278 1.66 13.89 -0.99
CA SER A 278 3.09 13.52 -1.00
C SER A 278 3.92 14.15 -2.12
N ALA A 279 3.27 14.72 -3.14
CA ALA A 279 3.96 15.37 -4.24
C ALA A 279 4.71 16.62 -3.73
N PRO A 280 5.92 16.92 -4.25
CA PRO A 280 6.63 18.14 -3.89
C PRO A 280 5.76 19.38 -4.15
N PHE A 281 5.73 20.33 -3.21
CA PHE A 281 4.92 21.55 -3.32
C PHE A 281 3.42 21.27 -3.52
N SER A 282 2.90 20.15 -3.01
CA SER A 282 1.47 19.80 -3.08
C SER A 282 0.59 20.85 -2.40
N HIS A 283 1.07 21.44 -1.31
CA HIS A 283 0.35 22.40 -0.49
C HIS A 283 0.33 23.83 -1.05
N ASP A 284 1.26 24.15 -1.95
CA ASP A 284 1.25 25.40 -2.72
C ASP A 284 0.22 25.37 -3.87
N ARG A 285 -0.35 24.19 -4.16
CA ARG A 285 -1.32 23.98 -5.25
C ARG A 285 -2.74 24.11 -4.74
N LYS A 286 -3.67 24.08 -5.69
CA LYS A 286 -5.10 24.04 -5.38
C LYS A 286 -5.42 22.70 -4.68
N PRO A 287 -6.33 22.68 -3.68
CA PRO A 287 -6.61 21.46 -2.91
C PRO A 287 -7.07 20.25 -3.74
N TYR A 288 -7.72 20.49 -4.88
CA TYR A 288 -8.16 19.41 -5.76
C TYR A 288 -7.01 18.79 -6.58
N ASP A 289 -5.88 19.49 -6.74
CA ASP A 289 -4.68 19.04 -7.45
C ASP A 289 -3.60 18.53 -6.49
N TRP A 290 -4.01 17.85 -5.43
CA TRP A 290 -3.13 17.32 -4.38
C TRP A 290 -2.04 16.38 -4.91
N ALA A 291 -2.32 15.67 -6.01
CA ALA A 291 -1.39 14.76 -6.68
C ALA A 291 -0.49 15.48 -7.71
N GLY A 292 -0.79 16.75 -8.01
CA GLY A 292 -0.02 17.55 -8.94
C GLY A 292 -0.23 17.21 -10.40
N VAL A 293 -1.43 16.76 -10.77
CA VAL A 293 -1.83 16.35 -12.11
C VAL A 293 -1.80 17.50 -13.11
N GLU A 294 -2.21 18.71 -12.69
CA GLU A 294 -2.14 19.91 -13.54
C GLU A 294 -0.72 20.49 -13.65
N GLY A 295 0.24 19.95 -12.91
CA GLY A 295 1.61 20.45 -12.81
C GLY A 295 2.54 20.01 -13.94
N THR A 296 3.83 20.36 -13.78
CA THR A 296 4.88 19.93 -14.72
C THR A 296 5.34 18.52 -14.39
N TRP A 297 5.07 17.58 -15.30
CA TRP A 297 5.49 16.20 -15.16
C TRP A 297 6.89 15.97 -15.70
N ARG A 298 7.69 15.19 -14.96
CA ARG A 298 8.95 14.65 -15.45
C ARG A 298 8.77 13.21 -15.89
N ARG A 299 8.99 12.96 -17.18
CA ARG A 299 8.87 11.62 -17.76
C ARG A 299 10.20 10.87 -17.67
N PHE A 300 10.18 9.71 -17.04
CA PHE A 300 11.27 8.74 -17.12
C PHE A 300 10.94 7.73 -18.22
N VAL A 301 11.85 7.59 -19.18
CA VAL A 301 11.68 6.63 -20.29
C VAL A 301 12.78 5.59 -20.22
N CYS A 302 12.37 4.32 -20.16
CA CYS A 302 13.27 3.18 -20.26
C CYS A 302 13.00 2.49 -21.59
N PHE A 303 14.04 2.28 -22.39
CA PHE A 303 13.96 1.53 -23.63
C PHE A 303 14.67 0.19 -23.46
N MET A 304 14.14 -0.86 -24.07
CA MET A 304 14.89 -2.09 -24.25
C MET A 304 15.96 -1.84 -25.31
N ASP A 305 17.23 -1.93 -24.93
CA ASP A 305 18.29 -1.97 -25.94
C ASP A 305 18.27 -3.33 -26.66
N TYR A 306 17.59 -3.39 -27.81
CA TYR A 306 17.48 -4.60 -28.62
C TYR A 306 18.84 -5.14 -29.11
N ARG A 307 19.92 -4.32 -29.05
CA ARG A 307 21.27 -4.74 -29.43
C ARG A 307 21.83 -5.84 -28.54
N ILE A 308 21.37 -5.95 -27.29
CA ILE A 308 21.81 -7.00 -26.36
C ILE A 308 21.23 -8.36 -26.76
N THR A 309 20.01 -8.41 -27.29
CA THR A 309 19.37 -9.66 -27.73
C THR A 309 20.09 -10.25 -28.95
N PHE A 310 20.51 -9.41 -29.90
CA PHE A 310 21.23 -9.88 -31.10
C PHE A 310 22.67 -10.33 -30.85
N ARG A 311 23.32 -9.89 -29.76
CA ARG A 311 24.69 -10.34 -29.43
C ARG A 311 24.75 -11.71 -28.76
N GLY A 312 23.70 -12.11 -28.03
CA GLY A 312 23.67 -13.40 -27.33
C GLY A 312 23.49 -14.63 -28.23
N THR A 313 22.93 -14.44 -29.44
CA THR A 313 22.82 -15.50 -30.45
C THR A 313 24.00 -15.53 -31.42
N ALA A 314 24.83 -14.49 -31.45
CA ALA A 314 25.97 -14.38 -32.37
C ALA A 314 27.26 -15.05 -31.83
N THR A 315 27.32 -15.43 -30.55
CA THR A 315 28.49 -16.14 -29.99
C THR A 315 28.51 -17.64 -30.27
N GLN A 316 27.61 -18.17 -31.10
CA GLN A 316 27.73 -19.54 -31.63
C GLN A 316 28.05 -19.64 -33.11
N ASN A 317 28.11 -18.55 -33.88
CA ASN A 317 28.59 -18.63 -35.25
C ASN A 317 29.38 -17.37 -35.65
N THR A 318 30.68 -17.60 -35.77
CA THR A 318 31.61 -16.97 -36.72
C THR A 318 32.01 -15.50 -36.49
N LEU A 319 33.32 -15.37 -36.24
CA LEU A 319 34.18 -14.24 -36.60
C LEU A 319 33.72 -13.57 -37.91
N THR A 320 33.45 -12.26 -37.89
CA THR A 320 33.99 -11.26 -38.84
C THR A 320 33.45 -9.85 -38.54
N THR A 321 34.42 -8.96 -38.28
CA THR A 321 34.50 -7.52 -38.57
C THR A 321 33.25 -6.70 -38.95
N SER A 322 33.13 -5.56 -38.25
CA SER A 322 32.86 -4.21 -38.79
C SER A 322 31.48 -3.92 -39.41
N THR A 323 30.70 -3.04 -38.77
CA THR A 323 30.44 -1.66 -39.24
C THR A 323 29.41 -0.94 -38.35
N ARG A 324 29.58 0.38 -38.22
CA ARG A 324 28.63 1.32 -37.61
C ARG A 324 27.30 1.32 -38.39
N GLY A 325 26.17 1.33 -37.68
CA GLY A 325 24.82 1.48 -38.25
C GLY A 325 23.87 2.22 -37.30
N PRO A 326 22.79 2.85 -37.80
CA PRO A 326 22.33 4.18 -37.37
C PRO A 326 21.42 4.17 -36.13
N SER A 327 21.45 5.29 -35.40
CA SER A 327 20.50 5.60 -34.33
C SER A 327 19.21 6.13 -34.95
N VAL A 328 18.18 5.27 -35.01
CA VAL A 328 16.82 5.70 -35.35
C VAL A 328 16.14 6.19 -34.08
N ARG A 329 16.01 7.52 -33.93
CA ARG A 329 15.13 8.14 -32.93
C ARG A 329 13.72 8.23 -33.52
N LEU A 330 12.82 7.38 -33.05
CA LEU A 330 11.38 7.60 -33.20
C LEU A 330 10.91 8.42 -32.00
N SER A 331 10.70 9.71 -32.24
CA SER A 331 9.99 10.60 -31.32
C SER A 331 8.51 10.50 -31.60
N CYS A 332 7.74 9.90 -30.69
CA CYS A 332 6.29 10.01 -30.70
C CYS A 332 5.88 10.82 -29.47
N THR A 333 5.62 12.10 -29.72
CA THR A 333 4.93 13.02 -28.82
C THR A 333 3.43 12.74 -28.95
N LEU A 334 2.83 12.19 -27.90
CA LEU A 334 1.38 12.22 -27.72
C LEU A 334 1.09 13.29 -26.67
N ARG A 335 0.21 14.22 -27.06
CA ARG A 335 -0.24 15.38 -26.29
C ARG A 335 -0.97 14.99 -25.03
#